data_AF-A0A7K2MLC5-F1
#
_entry.id   AF-A0A7K2MLC5-F1
#
_cell.length_a   1.000
_cell.length_b   1.000
_cell.length_c   1.000
_cell.angle_alpha   90.00
_cell.angle_beta   90.00
_cell.angle_gamma   90.00
#
_symmetry.space_group_name_H-M   'P 1'
#
loop_
_entity.id
_entity.type
_entity.pdbx_description
1 polymer ?
#
loop_
_entity_poly.entity_id
_entity_poly.type
_entity_poly.pdbx_seq_one_letter_code
_entity_poly.pdbx_strand_id
1 'polypeptide(L)' 'MATVPTALAGRHFLKELDVTEEEFRGLVELAAELKAAKRAGTETRYLTGKNIALI' A
#
# COMPACT_ATOMS: atom_id res chain seq x y z
N MET A 1 11.19 -0.23 8.16
CA MET A 1 10.93 -0.82 6.84
C MET A 1 9.44 -1.09 6.82
N ALA A 2 8.69 -0.47 5.92
CA ALA A 2 7.26 -0.73 5.77
C ALA A 2 7.09 -2.21 5.40
N THR A 3 6.85 -3.06 6.40
CA THR A 3 6.48 -4.45 6.17
C THR A 3 5.04 -4.42 5.73
N VAL A 4 4.82 -4.22 4.43
CA VAL A 4 3.56 -4.63 3.81
C VAL A 4 3.40 -6.09 4.22
N PRO A 5 2.32 -6.48 4.92
CA PRO A 5 2.09 -7.88 5.19
C PRO A 5 2.19 -8.59 3.85
N THR A 6 3.08 -9.58 3.73
CA THR A 6 3.36 -10.34 2.49
C THR A 6 2.08 -10.88 1.81
N ALA A 7 0.96 -10.85 2.52
CA ALA A 7 -0.35 -11.36 2.17
C ALA A 7 -1.09 -10.66 1.01
N LEU A 8 -0.72 -9.44 0.55
CA LEU A 8 -1.49 -8.73 -0.50
C LEU A 8 -0.88 -8.75 -1.91
N ALA A 9 0.38 -9.16 -2.06
CA ALA A 9 1.04 -9.16 -3.36
C ALA A 9 0.36 -10.15 -4.34
N GLY A 10 -0.01 -9.66 -5.53
CA GLY A 10 -0.65 -10.48 -6.57
C GLY A 10 -2.15 -10.75 -6.36
N ARG A 11 -2.78 -10.14 -5.34
CA ARG A 11 -4.22 -10.25 -5.09
C ARG A 11 -4.97 -9.02 -5.60
N HIS A 12 -6.21 -9.23 -6.04
CA HIS A 12 -7.13 -8.15 -6.36
C HIS A 12 -7.82 -7.65 -5.08
N PHE A 13 -7.83 -6.34 -4.89
CA PHE A 13 -8.62 -5.69 -3.84
C PHE A 13 -9.97 -5.26 -4.45
N LEU A 14 -11.00 -6.10 -4.32
CA LEU A 14 -12.32 -5.86 -4.93
C LEU A 14 -13.35 -5.32 -3.92
N LYS A 15 -13.35 -5.85 -2.70
CA LYS A 15 -14.21 -5.43 -1.59
C LYS A 15 -13.52 -5.69 -0.25
N GLU A 16 -13.94 -4.96 0.78
CA GLU A 16 -13.40 -5.07 2.14
C GLU A 16 -13.53 -6.49 2.73
N LEU A 17 -14.62 -7.19 2.42
CA LEU A 17 -14.87 -8.56 2.90
C LEU A 17 -13.88 -9.61 2.37
N ASP A 18 -13.08 -9.30 1.34
CA ASP A 18 -12.06 -10.20 0.79
C ASP A 18 -10.70 -10.07 1.50
N VAL A 19 -10.63 -9.20 2.51
CA VAL A 19 -9.41 -8.81 3.23
C VAL A 19 -9.66 -8.93 4.72
N THR A 20 -8.67 -9.44 5.46
CA THR A 20 -8.80 -9.55 6.92
C THR A 20 -8.67 -8.17 7.58
N GLU A 21 -9.14 -8.05 8.82
CA GLU A 21 -9.00 -6.80 9.58
C GLU A 21 -7.53 -6.38 9.71
N GLU A 22 -6.63 -7.33 9.96
CA GLU A 22 -5.18 -7.07 10.08
C GLU A 22 -4.58 -6.58 8.76
N GLU A 23 -4.95 -7.20 7.63
CA GLU A 23 -4.50 -6.76 6.30
C GLU A 23 -5.02 -5.35 5.98
N PHE A 24 -6.27 -5.05 6.33
CA PHE A 24 -6.85 -3.73 6.12
C PHE A 24 -6.16 -2.67 6.99
N ARG A 25 -5.92 -2.98 8.27
CA ARG A 25 -5.14 -2.10 9.17
C ARG A 25 -3.74 -1.85 8.62
N GLY A 26 -3.07 -2.87 8.08
CA GLY A 26 -1.77 -2.73 7.43
C GLY A 26 -1.79 -1.78 6.22
N LEU A 27 -2.86 -1.76 5.42
CA LEU A 27 -3.02 -0.78 4.34
C LEU A 27 -3.16 0.65 4.86
N VAL A 28 -3.90 0.85 5.95
CA VAL A 28 -4.07 2.17 6.59
C VAL A 28 -2.76 2.67 7.18
N GLU A 29 -2.00 1.81 7.85
CA GLU A 29 -0.68 2.13 8.39
C GLU A 29 0.30 2.52 7.27
N LEU A 30 0.35 1.74 6.19
CA LEU A 30 1.17 2.05 5.02
C LEU A 30 0.80 3.41 4.41
N ALA A 31 -0.51 3.70 4.29
CA ALA A 31 -0.97 4.99 3.78
C ALA A 31 -0.52 6.16 4.69
N ALA A 32 -0.53 5.97 6.01
CA ALA A 32 -0.06 6.96 6.96
C ALA A 32 1.45 7.22 6.82
N GLU A 33 2.26 6.17 6.69
CA GLU A 33 3.71 6.28 6.48
C GLU A 33 4.05 7.02 5.17
N LEU A 34 3.40 6.63 4.07
CA LEU A 34 3.60 7.27 2.76
C LEU A 34 3.21 8.76 2.80
N LYS A 35 2.12 9.09 3.49
CA LYS A 35 1.68 10.47 3.69
C LYS A 35 2.69 11.27 4.52
N ALA A 36 3.23 10.68 5.58
CA ALA A 36 4.25 11.32 6.42
C ALA A 36 5.54 11.57 5.64
N ALA A 37 6.02 10.58 4.87
CA ALA A 37 7.21 10.71 4.03
C ALA A 37 7.05 11.81 2.97
N LYS A 38 5.89 11.84 2.28
CA LYS A 38 5.57 12.90 1.31
C LYS A 38 5.52 14.28 1.96
N ARG A 39 4.97 14.39 3.18
CA ARG A 39 4.94 15.66 3.92
C ARG A 39 6.33 16.13 4.33
N ALA A 40 7.22 15.19 4.65
CA ALA A 40 8.61 15.48 5.01
C ALA A 40 9.52 15.72 3.78
N GLY A 41 9.03 15.49 2.56
CA GLY A 41 9.83 15.56 1.33
C GLY A 41 10.86 14.44 1.20
N THR A 42 10.64 13.32 1.88
CA THR A 42 11.51 12.14 1.92
C THR A 42 10.85 10.91 1.28
N GLU A 43 9.88 11.12 0.40
CA GLU A 43 9.21 10.01 -0.27
C GLU A 43 10.15 9.18 -1.15
N THR A 44 9.96 7.86 -1.11
CA THR A 44 10.69 6.91 -1.96
C THR A 44 9.82 6.48 -3.12
N ARG A 45 10.38 6.45 -4.34
CA ARG A 45 9.66 6.04 -5.56
C ARG A 45 9.61 4.51 -5.70
N TYR A 46 8.73 3.87 -4.95
CA TYR A 46 8.60 2.40 -4.90
C TYR A 46 8.14 1.74 -6.22
N LEU A 47 7.39 2.45 -7.06
CA LEU A 47 6.77 1.90 -8.28
C LEU A 47 7.54 2.24 -9.57
N THR A 48 8.82 2.60 -9.46
CA THR A 48 9.65 2.92 -10.63
C THR A 48 9.70 1.72 -11.58
N GLY A 49 9.39 1.95 -12.87
CA GLY A 49 9.36 0.90 -13.90
C GLY A 49 8.09 0.05 -13.93
N LYS A 50 7.08 0.34 -13.09
CA LYS A 50 5.76 -0.29 -13.16
C LYS A 50 4.80 0.57 -13.99
N ASN A 51 3.98 -0.06 -14.82
CA ASN A 51 2.92 0.60 -15.58
C ASN A 51 1.56 0.30 -14.93
N ILE A 52 0.79 1.34 -14.63
CA ILE A 52 -0.56 1.23 -14.05
C ILE A 52 -1.54 1.81 -15.06
N ALA A 53 -2.52 1.00 -15.49
CA ALA A 53 -3.62 1.45 -16.34
C ALA A 53 -4.79 1.89 -15.45
N LEU A 54 -5.35 3.07 -15.74
CA LEU A 54 -6.63 3.52 -15.20
C LEU A 54 -7.66 3.41 -16.32
N ILE A 55 -8.75 2.70 -16.05
CA ILE A 55 -9.85 2.42 -16.98
C ILE A 55 -11.13 3.02 -16.39
#